data_AF-A0A5B6ZR15-F1
#
_entry.id   AF-A0A5B6ZR15-F1
#
_cell.length_a   1.000
_cell.length_b   1.000
_cell.length_c   1.000
_cell.angle_alpha   90.00
_cell.angle_beta   90.00
_cell.angle_gamma   90.00
#
_symmetry.space_group_name_H-M   'P 1'
#
loop_
_entity.id
_entity.type
_entity.pdbx_description
1 polymer ?
#
loop_
_entity_poly.entity_id
_entity_poly.type
_entity_poly.pdbx_seq_one_letter_code
_entity_poly.pdbx_strand_id
1 'polypeptide(L)'
;MNFEEPLKDYVRAVQSIKATIAERANAFRQQCELAETVKLKEIDLNKLRLTRSEKMLDAEHEYEELKADGEEATRRFETIVRLMNEEIVRFQEQKTLDMGLAFHEFAKGQARLANGIADAWRSLLPKLEACSSS
;
A
#
# COMPACT_ATOMS: atom_id res chain seq x y z
N MET A 1 19.25 -16.98 12.86
CA MET A 1 18.03 -16.19 12.58
C MET A 1 18.20 -15.59 11.20
N ASN A 2 17.24 -15.78 10.30
CA ASN A 2 17.34 -15.32 8.91
C ASN A 2 16.79 -13.90 8.81
N PHE A 3 17.67 -12.90 9.01
CA PHE A 3 17.35 -11.48 8.89
C PHE A 3 16.70 -11.11 7.54
N GLU A 4 16.94 -11.92 6.51
CA GLU A 4 16.39 -11.76 5.17
C GLU A 4 14.86 -11.90 5.11
N GLU A 5 14.26 -12.73 5.95
CA GLU A 5 12.84 -13.07 5.85
C GLU A 5 11.90 -11.92 6.27
N PRO A 6 12.12 -11.23 7.41
CA PRO A 6 11.39 -10.00 7.74
C PRO A 6 11.49 -8.91 6.67
N LEU A 7 12.66 -8.77 6.02
CA LEU A 7 12.86 -7.83 4.92
C LEU A 7 12.03 -8.19 3.69
N LYS A 8 12.00 -9.47 3.31
CA LYS A 8 11.17 -9.95 2.20
C LYS A 8 9.69 -9.69 2.47
N ASP A 9 9.21 -9.95 3.69
CA ASP A 9 7.82 -9.68 4.06
C ASP A 9 7.48 -8.20 4.03
N TYR A 10 8.41 -7.34 4.46
CA TYR A 10 8.24 -5.90 4.32
C TYR A 10 8.08 -5.48 2.85
N VAL A 11 8.95 -5.98 1.96
CA VAL A 11 8.87 -5.68 0.52
C VAL A 11 7.54 -6.14 -0.07
N ARG A 12 7.08 -7.36 0.25
CA ARG A 12 5.77 -7.86 -0.21
C ARG A 12 4.62 -6.98 0.25
N ALA A 13 4.61 -6.58 1.52
CA ALA A 13 3.56 -5.72 2.05
C ALA A 13 3.56 -4.33 1.38
N VAL A 14 4.72 -3.73 1.13
CA VAL A 14 4.83 -2.46 0.37
C VAL A 14 4.29 -2.62 -1.05
N GLN A 15 4.55 -3.74 -1.71
CA GLN A 15 4.00 -4.03 -3.04
C GLN A 15 2.47 -4.13 -3.01
N SER A 16 1.89 -4.81 -2.01
CA SER A 16 0.44 -4.87 -1.81
C SER A 16 -0.18 -3.50 -1.59
N ILE A 17 0.43 -2.65 -0.73
CA ILE A 17 -0.03 -1.28 -0.50
C ILE A 17 0.00 -0.46 -1.80
N LYS A 18 1.06 -0.62 -2.62
CA LYS A 18 1.16 0.04 -3.92
C LYS A 18 0.03 -0.39 -4.87
N ALA A 19 -0.32 -1.67 -4.89
CA ALA A 19 -1.45 -2.16 -5.68
C ALA A 19 -2.77 -1.50 -5.23
N THR A 20 -3.03 -1.44 -3.93
CA THR A 20 -4.23 -0.76 -3.39
C THR A 20 -4.25 0.74 -3.70
N ILE A 21 -3.09 1.43 -3.70
CA ILE A 21 -3.01 2.83 -4.15
C ILE A 21 -3.42 2.97 -5.61
N ALA A 22 -3.02 2.03 -6.47
CA ALA A 22 -3.42 2.03 -7.88
C ALA A 22 -4.93 1.79 -8.05
N GLU A 23 -5.51 0.88 -7.26
CA GLU A 23 -6.96 0.66 -7.22
C GLU A 23 -7.72 1.92 -6.78
N ARG A 24 -7.23 2.62 -5.75
CA ARG A 24 -7.79 3.92 -5.32
C ARG A 24 -7.75 4.95 -6.45
N ALA A 25 -6.63 5.04 -7.17
CA ALA A 25 -6.48 5.99 -8.27
C ALA A 25 -7.47 5.69 -9.41
N ASN A 26 -7.71 4.41 -9.70
CA ASN A 26 -8.72 4.00 -10.68
C ASN A 26 -10.14 4.32 -10.21
N ALA A 27 -10.47 4.03 -8.95
CA ALA A 27 -11.78 4.37 -8.37
C ALA A 27 -12.04 5.88 -8.38
N PHE A 28 -11.03 6.69 -8.07
CA PHE A 28 -11.12 8.14 -8.16
C PHE A 28 -11.39 8.61 -9.59
N ARG A 29 -10.67 8.05 -10.58
CA ARG A 29 -10.87 8.39 -11.98
C ARG A 29 -12.30 8.07 -12.43
N GLN A 30 -12.79 6.87 -12.11
CA GLN A 30 -14.16 6.46 -12.42
C GLN A 30 -15.19 7.39 -11.77
N GLN A 31 -14.97 7.77 -10.50
CA GLN A 31 -15.83 8.73 -9.82
C GLN A 31 -15.88 10.08 -10.54
N CYS A 32 -14.73 10.61 -10.96
CA CYS A 32 -14.66 11.86 -11.72
C CYS A 32 -15.37 11.77 -13.07
N GLU A 33 -15.10 10.71 -13.84
CA GLU A 33 -15.71 10.46 -15.14
C GLU A 33 -17.25 10.37 -15.04
N LEU A 34 -17.77 9.62 -14.07
CA LEU A 34 -19.21 9.52 -13.84
C LEU A 34 -19.81 10.84 -13.38
N ALA A 35 -19.14 11.57 -12.48
CA ALA A 35 -19.62 12.88 -12.02
C ALA A 35 -19.72 13.91 -13.15
N GLU A 36 -18.79 13.90 -14.10
CA GLU A 36 -18.86 14.72 -15.30
C GLU A 36 -19.98 14.26 -16.24
N THR A 37 -20.11 12.95 -16.45
CA THR A 37 -21.15 12.38 -17.32
C THR A 37 -22.56 12.68 -16.80
N VAL A 38 -22.79 12.58 -15.48
CA VAL A 38 -24.07 12.93 -14.84
C VAL A 38 -24.43 14.40 -15.11
N LYS A 39 -23.47 15.32 -14.96
CA LYS A 39 -23.69 16.75 -15.23
C LYS A 39 -24.05 17.02 -16.69
N LEU A 40 -23.37 16.36 -17.62
CA LEU A 40 -23.68 16.49 -19.06
C LEU A 40 -25.08 15.95 -19.36
N LYS A 41 -25.44 14.78 -18.81
CA LYS A 41 -26.76 14.17 -18.99
C LYS A 41 -27.87 15.04 -18.39
N GLU A 42 -27.63 15.68 -17.26
CA GLU A 42 -28.54 16.65 -16.64
C GLU A 42 -28.83 17.85 -17.57
N ILE A 43 -27.80 18.38 -18.23
CA ILE A 43 -27.94 19.47 -19.21
C ILE A 43 -28.79 19.02 -20.41
N ASP A 44 -28.51 17.83 -20.95
CA ASP A 44 -29.27 17.28 -22.08
C ASP A 44 -30.74 17.04 -21.70
N LEU A 45 -30.99 16.55 -20.49
CA LEU A 45 -32.33 16.33 -19.97
C LEU A 45 -33.12 17.64 -19.85
N ASN A 46 -32.48 18.68 -19.34
CA ASN A 46 -33.06 20.02 -19.27
C ASN A 46 -33.40 20.56 -20.67
N LYS A 47 -32.55 20.29 -21.67
CA LYS A 47 -32.83 20.67 -23.06
C LYS A 47 -34.03 19.92 -23.63
N LEU A 48 -34.15 18.61 -23.39
CA LEU A 48 -35.29 17.79 -23.83
C LEU A 48 -36.61 18.24 -23.19
N ARG A 49 -36.56 18.62 -21.90
CA ARG A 49 -37.71 19.21 -21.19
C ARG A 49 -38.16 20.52 -21.83
N LEU A 50 -37.23 21.42 -22.15
CA LEU A 50 -37.54 22.70 -22.80
C LEU A 50 -38.15 22.51 -24.20
N THR A 51 -37.70 21.50 -24.95
CA THR A 51 -38.23 21.23 -26.30
C THR A 51 -39.47 20.33 -26.31
N ARG A 52 -39.96 19.88 -25.14
CA ARG A 52 -41.09 18.94 -24.99
C ARG A 52 -40.91 17.68 -25.84
N SER A 53 -39.68 17.14 -25.83
CA SER A 53 -39.35 15.95 -26.62
C SER A 53 -40.07 14.72 -26.10
N GLU A 54 -40.56 13.86 -27.00
CA GLU A 54 -41.16 12.56 -26.66
C GLU A 54 -40.14 11.59 -26.04
N LYS A 55 -38.84 11.81 -26.24
CA LYS A 55 -37.75 10.99 -25.68
C LYS A 55 -37.39 11.33 -24.22
N MET A 56 -38.14 12.23 -23.58
CA MET A 56 -37.83 12.72 -22.24
C MET A 56 -37.84 11.58 -21.20
N LEU A 57 -38.81 10.67 -21.27
CA LEU A 57 -38.97 9.59 -20.29
C LEU A 57 -37.79 8.60 -20.32
N ASP A 58 -37.35 8.21 -21.51
CA ASP A 58 -36.19 7.32 -21.67
C ASP A 58 -34.91 8.01 -21.15
N ALA A 59 -34.74 9.31 -21.46
CA ALA A 59 -33.62 10.08 -20.97
C ALA A 59 -33.62 10.29 -19.44
N GLU A 60 -34.80 10.42 -18.82
CA GLU A 60 -34.96 10.47 -17.36
C GLU A 60 -34.56 9.15 -16.71
N HIS A 61 -34.96 8.02 -17.30
CA HIS A 61 -34.57 6.71 -16.77
C HIS A 61 -33.04 6.51 -16.83
N GLU A 62 -32.42 6.78 -17.98
CA GLU A 62 -30.96 6.67 -18.13
C GLU A 62 -30.19 7.62 -17.20
N TYR A 63 -30.76 8.82 -16.93
CA TYR A 63 -30.16 9.77 -15.99
C TYR A 63 -30.18 9.24 -14.56
N GLU A 64 -31.30 8.67 -14.11
CA GLU A 64 -31.41 8.11 -12.75
C GLU A 64 -30.50 6.90 -12.55
N GLU A 65 -30.36 6.02 -13.56
CA GLU A 65 -29.39 4.92 -13.53
C GLU A 65 -27.95 5.44 -13.40
N LEU A 66 -27.56 6.37 -14.27
CA LEU A 66 -26.22 6.95 -14.26
C LEU A 66 -25.91 7.67 -12.94
N LYS A 67 -26.90 8.33 -12.34
CA LYS A 67 -26.77 8.98 -11.05
C LYS A 67 -26.56 7.95 -9.92
N ALA A 68 -27.32 6.85 -9.93
CA ALA A 68 -27.14 5.77 -8.97
C ALA A 68 -25.72 5.15 -9.07
N ASP A 69 -25.23 4.93 -10.30
CA ASP A 69 -23.87 4.46 -10.55
C ASP A 69 -22.81 5.45 -10.04
N GLY A 70 -23.02 6.75 -10.23
CA GLY A 70 -22.14 7.80 -9.73
C GLY A 70 -22.08 7.85 -8.19
N GLU A 71 -23.21 7.63 -7.51
CA GLU A 71 -23.27 7.52 -6.06
C GLU A 71 -22.56 6.26 -5.55
N GLU A 72 -22.71 5.13 -6.24
CA GLU A 72 -21.98 3.91 -5.91
C GLU A 72 -20.47 4.08 -6.10
N ALA A 73 -20.03 4.67 -7.20
CA ALA A 73 -18.61 4.95 -7.45
C ALA A 73 -18.01 5.86 -6.37
N THR A 74 -18.77 6.87 -5.93
CA THR A 74 -18.38 7.74 -4.80
C THR A 74 -18.22 6.95 -3.52
N ARG A 75 -19.24 6.15 -3.12
CA ARG A 75 -19.18 5.30 -1.92
C ARG A 75 -18.01 4.33 -1.95
N ARG A 76 -17.72 3.75 -3.11
CA ARG A 76 -16.58 2.83 -3.30
C ARG A 76 -15.26 3.54 -3.10
N PHE A 77 -15.07 4.71 -3.71
CA PHE A 77 -13.84 5.51 -3.53
C PHE A 77 -13.64 5.89 -2.05
N GLU A 78 -14.67 6.39 -1.39
CA GLU A 78 -14.62 6.76 0.03
C GLU A 78 -14.29 5.58 0.94
N THR A 79 -14.87 4.41 0.64
CA THR A 79 -14.57 3.17 1.37
C THR A 79 -13.11 2.78 1.25
N ILE A 80 -12.55 2.85 0.03
CA ILE A 80 -11.13 2.57 -0.21
C ILE A 80 -10.26 3.57 0.57
N VAL A 81 -10.56 4.87 0.49
CA VAL A 81 -9.80 5.92 1.20
C VAL A 81 -9.80 5.67 2.71
N ARG A 82 -10.97 5.39 3.29
CA ARG A 82 -11.12 5.14 4.73
C ARG A 82 -10.28 3.93 5.16
N LEU A 83 -10.47 2.79 4.49
CA LEU A 83 -9.75 1.55 4.83
C LEU A 83 -8.24 1.70 4.65
N MET A 84 -7.80 2.38 3.59
CA MET A 84 -6.37 2.64 3.37
C MET A 84 -5.74 3.50 4.46
N ASN A 85 -6.46 4.51 4.96
CA ASN A 85 -5.97 5.36 6.05
C ASN A 85 -5.86 4.59 7.38
N GLU A 86 -6.79 3.67 7.65
CA GLU A 86 -6.72 2.79 8.82
C GLU A 86 -5.55 1.80 8.69
N GLU A 87 -5.40 1.16 7.54
CA GLU A 87 -4.36 0.13 7.33
C GLU A 87 -2.95 0.72 7.22
N ILE A 88 -2.77 1.93 6.70
CA ILE A 88 -1.42 2.52 6.60
C ILE A 88 -0.82 2.81 7.98
N VAL A 89 -1.64 3.25 8.93
CA VAL A 89 -1.21 3.49 10.31
C VAL A 89 -0.84 2.17 10.98
N ARG A 90 -1.72 1.17 10.89
CA ARG A 90 -1.47 -0.18 11.45
C ARG A 90 -0.20 -0.80 10.85
N PHE A 91 0.00 -0.66 9.54
CA PHE A 91 1.20 -1.14 8.85
C PHE A 91 2.47 -0.48 9.38
N GLN A 92 2.47 0.84 9.54
CA GLN A 92 3.64 1.59 10.04
C GLN A 92 4.01 1.16 11.46
N GLU A 93 3.01 1.03 12.35
CA GLU A 93 3.23 0.61 13.73
C GLU A 93 3.79 -0.82 13.80
N GLN A 94 3.11 -1.77 13.15
CA GLN A 94 3.51 -3.19 13.18
C GLN A 94 4.89 -3.39 12.56
N LYS A 95 5.16 -2.80 11.38
CA LYS A 95 6.45 -2.99 10.71
C LYS A 95 7.61 -2.31 11.41
N THR A 96 7.38 -1.20 12.10
CA THR A 96 8.42 -0.58 12.94
C THR A 96 8.85 -1.52 14.06
N LEU A 97 7.90 -2.19 14.71
CA LEU A 97 8.18 -3.17 15.76
C LEU A 97 8.90 -4.41 15.21
N ASP A 98 8.36 -5.02 14.17
CA ASP A 98 8.93 -6.24 13.56
C ASP A 98 10.37 -6.02 13.09
N MET A 99 10.60 -4.90 12.39
CA MET A 99 11.92 -4.56 11.86
C MET A 99 12.90 -4.20 12.98
N GLY A 100 12.43 -3.51 14.03
CA GLY A 100 13.23 -3.18 15.21
C GLY A 100 13.75 -4.44 15.91
N LEU A 101 12.89 -5.46 16.09
CA LEU A 101 13.28 -6.75 16.64
C LEU A 101 14.29 -7.48 15.75
N ALA A 102 14.05 -7.50 14.44
CA ALA A 102 14.96 -8.13 13.48
C ALA A 102 16.35 -7.49 13.49
N PHE A 103 16.43 -6.16 13.51
CA PHE A 103 17.70 -5.44 13.59
C PHE A 103 18.40 -5.64 14.94
N HIS A 104 17.66 -5.65 16.04
CA HIS A 104 18.24 -5.89 17.37
C HIS A 104 18.91 -7.27 17.46
N GLU A 105 18.19 -8.32 17.05
CA GLU A 105 18.73 -9.68 17.05
C GLU A 105 19.88 -9.85 16.05
N PHE A 106 19.82 -9.18 14.90
CA PHE A 106 20.93 -9.14 13.96
C PHE A 106 22.18 -8.51 14.59
N ALA A 107 22.06 -7.34 15.22
CA ALA A 107 23.16 -6.65 15.88
C ALA A 107 23.78 -7.50 17.01
N LYS A 108 22.94 -8.17 17.80
CA LYS A 108 23.38 -9.10 18.84
C LYS A 108 24.13 -10.30 18.26
N GLY A 109 23.67 -10.83 17.12
CA GLY A 109 24.38 -11.87 16.36
C GLY A 109 25.75 -11.41 15.87
N GLN A 110 25.83 -10.22 15.29
CA GLN A 110 27.09 -9.61 14.83
C GLN A 110 28.08 -9.39 15.99
N ALA A 111 27.61 -8.90 17.14
CA ALA A 111 28.45 -8.71 18.32
C ALA A 111 29.02 -10.04 18.83
N ARG A 112 28.21 -11.10 18.88
CA ARG A 112 28.67 -12.45 19.25
C ARG A 112 29.70 -13.00 18.27
N LEU A 113 29.46 -12.83 16.97
CA LEU A 113 30.39 -13.25 15.93
C LEU A 113 31.74 -12.51 16.06
N ALA A 114 31.70 -11.19 16.24
CA ALA A 114 32.90 -10.38 16.41
C ALA A 114 33.71 -10.82 17.65
N ASN A 115 33.04 -11.09 18.78
CA ASN A 115 33.69 -11.61 19.97
C ASN A 115 34.32 -12.99 19.71
N GLY A 116 33.60 -13.91 19.05
CA GLY A 116 34.13 -15.23 18.71
C GLY A 116 35.35 -15.16 17.78
N ILE A 117 35.36 -14.24 16.82
CA ILE A 117 36.53 -13.98 15.96
C ILE A 117 37.71 -13.46 16.79
N ALA A 118 37.47 -12.51 17.70
CA ALA A 118 38.52 -11.98 18.57
C ALA A 118 39.10 -13.06 19.50
N ASP A 119 38.25 -13.94 20.03
CA ASP A 119 38.67 -15.08 20.86
C ASP A 119 39.50 -16.08 20.06
N ALA A 120 39.10 -16.39 18.82
CA ALA A 120 39.85 -17.26 17.92
C ALA A 120 41.26 -16.68 17.62
N TRP A 121 41.35 -15.38 17.33
CA TRP A 121 42.63 -14.69 17.15
C TRP A 121 43.49 -14.72 18.41
N ARG A 122 42.92 -14.44 19.58
CA ARG A 122 43.64 -14.50 20.86
C ARG A 122 44.19 -15.90 21.16
N SER A 123 43.49 -16.95 20.74
CA SER A 123 43.96 -18.35 20.87
C SER A 123 45.03 -18.71 19.83
N LEU A 124 44.94 -18.18 18.62
CA LEU A 124 45.85 -18.52 17.52
C LEU A 124 47.20 -17.80 17.61
N LEU A 125 47.19 -16.52 17.96
CA LEU A 125 48.39 -15.68 17.99
C LEU A 125 49.55 -16.30 18.80
N PRO A 126 49.35 -16.76 20.05
CA PRO A 126 50.43 -17.37 20.84
C PRO A 126 51.03 -18.63 20.19
N LYS A 127 50.22 -19.39 19.45
CA LYS A 127 50.69 -20.60 18.74
C LYS A 127 51.58 -20.25 17.57
N LEU A 128 51.25 -19.18 16.85
CA LEU A 128 52.07 -18.67 15.75
C LEU A 128 53.40 -18.11 16.26
N GLU A 129 53.37 -17.37 17.37
CA GLU A 129 54.58 -16.84 18.02
C GLU A 129 55.51 -17.96 18.49
N ALA A 130 54.97 -19.03 19.08
CA ALA A 130 55.76 -20.20 19.48
C ALA A 130 56.45 -20.90 18.30
N CYS A 131 55.78 -21.01 17.14
CA CYS A 131 56.36 -21.59 15.93
C CYS A 131 57.42 -20.69 15.27
N SER A 132 57.31 -19.37 15.43
CA SER A 132 58.29 -18.38 14.91
C SER A 132 59.59 -18.33 15.73
N SER A 133 59.58 -18.87 16.95
CA SER A 133 60.69 -18.80 17.89
C SER A 133 61.61 -20.03 17.84
N SER A 134 61.32 -21.00 16.94
CA SER A 134 62.13 -22.18 16.62
C SER A 134 62.86 -21.99 15.29
#